data_AF-A0A6B0UDW1-F1
#
_entry.id   AF-A0A6B0UDW1-F1
#
_cell.length_a   1.000
_cell.length_b   1.000
_cell.length_c   1.000
_cell.angle_alpha   90.00
_cell.angle_beta   90.00
_cell.angle_gamma   90.00
#
_symmetry.space_group_name_H-M   'P 1'
#
loop_
_entity.id
_entity.type
_entity.pdbx_description
1 polymer ?
#
loop_
_entity_poly.entity_id
_entity_poly.type
_entity_poly.pdbx_seq_one_letter_code
_entity_poly.pdbx_strand_id
1 'polypeptide(L)'
;MNKATFILLVTTQLLYHAASEYQKWTEVEHTFGVKSCWKILKYDLDAECKKKGANAVETVDFTACKMECKIETEKNLVDIGMPNDTPCGLYNETCQN
;
A
#
# COMPACT_ATOMS: atom_id res chain seq x y z
N MET A 1 -12.75 39.90 -9.36
CA MET A 1 -12.02 39.24 -8.25
C MET A 1 -12.81 38.02 -7.82
N ASN A 2 -12.28 36.81 -8.06
CA ASN A 2 -12.64 35.58 -7.36
C ASN A 2 -11.43 34.63 -7.49
N LYS A 3 -10.34 34.99 -6.81
CA LYS A 3 -9.13 34.16 -6.64
C LYS A 3 -9.30 33.37 -5.34
N ALA A 4 -10.06 32.27 -5.36
CA ALA A 4 -10.20 31.46 -4.14
C ALA A 4 -10.54 29.98 -4.39
N THR A 5 -10.26 29.42 -5.57
CA THR A 5 -10.61 28.01 -5.87
C THR A 5 -9.43 27.18 -6.36
N PHE A 6 -8.20 27.69 -6.32
CA PHE A 6 -7.02 26.98 -6.86
C PHE A 6 -6.13 26.30 -5.80
N ILE A 7 -6.44 26.41 -4.51
CA ILE A 7 -5.56 25.90 -3.43
C ILE A 7 -5.97 24.51 -2.94
N LEU A 8 -7.22 24.08 -3.17
CA LEU A 8 -7.73 22.79 -2.67
C LEU A 8 -7.39 21.57 -3.54
N LEU A 9 -7.07 21.77 -4.83
CA LEU A 9 -6.74 20.65 -5.74
C LEU A 9 -5.25 20.24 -5.65
N VAL A 10 -4.38 21.13 -5.20
CA VAL A 10 -2.93 20.89 -5.19
C VAL A 10 -2.52 19.98 -4.03
N THR A 11 -3.22 20.05 -2.89
CA THR A 11 -2.96 19.16 -1.75
C THR A 11 -3.37 17.72 -2.04
N THR A 12 -4.46 17.51 -2.77
CA THR A 12 -4.92 16.17 -3.16
C THR A 12 -3.97 15.53 -4.16
N GLN A 13 -3.45 16.30 -5.13
CA GLN A 13 -2.50 15.80 -6.13
C GLN A 13 -1.12 15.47 -5.54
N LEU A 14 -0.65 16.24 -4.56
CA LEU A 14 0.61 15.95 -3.86
C LEU A 14 0.52 14.68 -3.00
N LEU A 15 -0.63 14.41 -2.39
CA LEU A 15 -0.88 13.13 -1.70
C LEU A 15 -1.03 11.96 -2.69
N TYR A 16 -1.58 12.21 -3.88
CA TYR A 16 -1.71 11.22 -4.94
C TYR A 16 -0.36 10.76 -5.50
N HIS A 17 0.59 11.69 -5.68
CA HIS A 17 1.94 11.36 -6.13
C HIS A 17 2.77 10.59 -5.09
N ALA A 18 2.53 10.83 -3.80
CA ALA A 18 3.23 10.09 -2.74
C ALA A 18 2.76 8.63 -2.63
N ALA A 19 1.61 8.28 -3.21
CA ALA A 19 0.99 6.96 -3.12
C ALA A 19 1.07 6.13 -4.41
N SER A 20 1.66 6.65 -5.49
CA SER A 20 1.74 5.96 -6.79
C SER A 20 3.05 5.19 -7.02
N GLU A 21 3.91 5.12 -6.01
CA GLU A 21 5.15 4.34 -6.05
C GLU A 21 5.09 3.27 -4.95
N TYR A 22 5.67 2.09 -5.21
CA TYR A 22 5.79 1.02 -4.23
C TYR A 22 6.45 1.56 -2.95
N GLN A 23 5.67 1.66 -1.87
CA GLN A 23 6.17 2.11 -0.59
C GLN A 23 6.73 0.91 0.17
N LYS A 24 7.89 1.08 0.82
CA LYS A 24 8.38 0.06 1.75
C LYS A 24 7.39 -0.05 2.91
N TRP A 25 7.13 -1.27 3.35
CA TRP A 25 6.19 -1.48 4.46
C TRP A 25 6.54 -0.67 5.72
N THR A 26 7.83 -0.52 6.03
CA THR A 26 8.31 0.29 7.16
C THR A 26 8.02 1.78 7.02
N GLU A 27 7.95 2.29 5.79
CA GLU A 27 7.65 3.70 5.52
C GLU A 27 6.14 3.97 5.63
N VAL A 28 5.32 3.00 5.21
CA VAL A 28 3.86 3.04 5.36
C VAL A 28 3.47 3.12 6.85
N GLU A 29 4.02 2.21 7.67
CA GLU A 29 3.75 2.19 9.13
C GLU A 29 4.18 3.48 9.83
N HIS A 30 5.28 4.10 9.38
CA HIS A 30 5.81 5.32 9.98
C HIS A 30 5.01 6.57 9.58
N THR A 31 4.49 6.63 8.36
CA THR A 31 3.93 7.86 7.77
C THR A 31 2.42 8.04 8.03
N PHE A 32 1.64 6.95 8.05
CA PHE A 32 0.17 7.04 7.92
C PHE A 32 -0.64 6.62 9.16
N GLY A 33 -0.03 6.34 10.31
CA GLY A 33 -0.74 6.23 11.59
C GLY A 33 -1.14 4.81 12.04
N VAL A 34 -2.30 4.67 12.71
CA VAL A 34 -2.67 3.64 13.72
C VAL A 34 -1.97 2.27 13.58
N LYS A 35 -0.92 2.07 14.38
CA LYS A 35 -0.07 0.86 14.40
C LYS A 35 -0.84 -0.47 14.45
N SER A 36 -2.01 -0.51 15.09
CA SER A 36 -2.82 -1.74 15.17
C SER A 36 -3.49 -2.11 13.85
N CYS A 37 -3.95 -1.13 13.06
CA CYS A 37 -4.57 -1.38 11.75
C CYS A 37 -3.53 -1.91 10.75
N TRP A 38 -2.37 -1.25 10.68
CA TRP A 38 -1.27 -1.74 9.84
C TRP A 38 -0.73 -3.09 10.27
N LYS A 39 -0.67 -3.39 11.58
CA LYS A 39 -0.26 -4.72 12.03
C LYS A 39 -1.20 -5.82 11.55
N ILE A 40 -2.51 -5.57 11.57
CA ILE A 40 -3.51 -6.51 11.05
C ILE A 40 -3.34 -6.66 9.54
N LEU A 41 -3.26 -5.54 8.82
CA LEU A 41 -3.06 -5.57 7.37
C LEU A 41 -1.76 -6.29 6.97
N LYS A 42 -0.65 -6.02 7.66
CA LYS A 42 0.62 -6.73 7.43
C LYS A 42 0.44 -8.23 7.61
N TYR A 43 -0.23 -8.63 8.68
CA TYR A 43 -0.47 -10.05 8.98
C TYR A 43 -1.24 -10.74 7.85
N ASP A 44 -2.26 -10.07 7.31
CA ASP A 44 -3.06 -10.61 6.21
C ASP A 44 -2.25 -10.69 4.90
N LEU A 45 -1.49 -9.65 4.56
CA LEU A 45 -0.63 -9.64 3.36
C LEU A 45 0.53 -10.66 3.48
N ASP A 46 1.14 -10.80 4.66
CA ASP A 46 2.15 -11.82 4.93
C ASP A 46 1.56 -13.23 4.75
N ALA A 47 0.30 -13.45 5.13
CA ALA A 47 -0.38 -14.73 4.92
C ALA A 47 -0.55 -15.04 3.42
N GLU A 48 -0.84 -14.02 2.59
CA GLU A 48 -0.91 -14.18 1.14
C GLU A 48 0.45 -14.47 0.51
N CYS A 49 1.50 -13.79 0.94
CA CYS A 49 2.86 -14.12 0.53
C CYS A 49 3.21 -15.58 0.84
N LYS A 50 2.83 -16.08 2.02
CA LYS A 50 3.06 -17.48 2.43
C LYS A 50 2.30 -18.49 1.59
N LYS A 51 1.06 -18.19 1.18
CA LYS A 51 0.31 -19.04 0.22
C LYS A 51 1.05 -19.19 -1.12
N LYS A 52 1.96 -18.27 -1.43
CA LYS A 52 2.72 -18.19 -2.68
C LYS A 52 4.18 -18.64 -2.51
N GLY A 53 4.55 -19.19 -1.36
CA GLY A 53 5.90 -19.68 -1.07
C GLY A 53 6.91 -18.59 -0.72
N ALA A 54 6.46 -17.36 -0.49
CA ALA A 54 7.27 -16.26 0.02
C ALA A 54 7.07 -16.09 1.54
N ASN A 55 7.90 -15.28 2.19
CA ASN A 55 7.90 -15.19 3.65
C ASN A 55 7.05 -14.05 4.20
N ALA A 56 7.16 -12.88 3.57
CA ALA A 56 6.52 -11.66 4.05
C ALA A 56 6.36 -10.65 2.92
N VAL A 57 5.43 -9.71 3.11
CA VAL A 57 5.30 -8.53 2.26
C VAL A 57 6.47 -7.59 2.49
N GLU A 58 7.07 -7.11 1.40
CA GLU A 58 8.18 -6.16 1.39
C GLU A 58 7.69 -4.76 1.00
N THR A 59 6.93 -4.67 -0.10
CA THR A 59 6.42 -3.41 -0.65
C THR A 59 4.93 -3.53 -1.01
N VAL A 60 4.26 -2.39 -1.05
CA VAL A 60 2.84 -2.27 -1.43
C VAL A 60 2.63 -1.04 -2.30
N ASP A 61 1.79 -1.21 -3.32
CA ASP A 61 1.22 -0.15 -4.14
C ASP A 61 -0.30 -0.23 -3.98
N PHE A 62 -0.83 0.59 -3.07
CA PHE A 62 -2.27 0.63 -2.79
C PHE A 62 -3.09 1.22 -3.94
N THR A 63 -2.47 2.03 -4.80
CA THR A 63 -3.12 2.65 -5.96
C THR A 63 -3.32 1.62 -7.06
N ALA A 64 -2.30 0.81 -7.33
CA ALA A 64 -2.37 -0.27 -8.32
C ALA A 64 -2.91 -1.60 -7.75
N CYS A 65 -3.18 -1.66 -6.44
CA CYS A 65 -3.55 -2.89 -5.74
C CYS A 65 -2.55 -4.02 -5.94
N LYS A 66 -1.27 -3.70 -5.80
CA LYS A 66 -0.15 -4.64 -5.92
C LYS A 66 0.67 -4.70 -4.66
N MET A 67 1.33 -5.83 -4.47
CA MET A 67 2.26 -6.05 -3.38
C MET A 67 3.42 -6.92 -3.87
N GLU A 68 4.61 -6.68 -3.33
CA GLU A 68 5.74 -7.57 -3.56
C GLU A 68 6.05 -8.36 -2.30
N CYS A 69 6.27 -9.66 -2.49
CA CYS A 69 6.66 -10.57 -1.44
C CYS A 69 8.15 -10.90 -1.53
N LYS A 70 8.80 -10.97 -0.37
CA LYS A 70 10.20 -11.40 -0.25
C LYS A 70 10.32 -12.89 -0.01
N ILE A 71 11.19 -13.54 -0.77
CA ILE A 71 11.60 -14.94 -0.57
C ILE A 71 12.95 -14.94 0.20
N GLU A 72 13.11 -15.76 1.25
CA GLU A 72 14.33 -15.74 2.11
C GLU A 72 15.59 -16.17 1.37
N THR A 73 15.46 -17.04 0.38
CA THR A 73 16.59 -17.70 -0.27
C THR A 73 17.22 -16.86 -1.38
N GLU A 74 16.55 -15.81 -1.87
CA GLU A 74 17.03 -15.00 -2.99
C GLU A 74 16.63 -13.53 -2.80
N LYS A 75 17.38 -12.58 -3.38
CA LYS A 75 16.96 -11.17 -3.46
C LYS A 75 15.74 -10.96 -4.39
N ASN A 76 15.01 -12.03 -4.69
CA ASN A 76 13.93 -12.06 -5.64
C ASN A 76 12.64 -11.64 -4.94
N LEU A 77 12.00 -10.63 -5.53
CA LEU A 77 10.68 -10.16 -5.17
C LEU A 77 9.68 -10.80 -6.13
N VAL A 78 8.52 -11.16 -5.61
CA VAL A 78 7.41 -11.66 -6.42
C VAL A 78 6.28 -10.65 -6.35
N ASP A 79 5.92 -10.09 -7.49
CA ASP A 79 4.72 -9.28 -7.65
C ASP A 79 3.47 -10.15 -7.54
N ILE A 80 2.56 -9.75 -6.65
CA ILE A 80 1.27 -10.40 -6.42
C ILE A 80 0.20 -9.31 -6.37
N GLY A 81 -0.98 -9.60 -6.93
CA GLY A 81 -2.14 -8.74 -6.72
C GLY A 81 -2.53 -8.74 -5.25
N MET A 82 -2.89 -7.58 -4.72
CA MET A 82 -3.48 -7.50 -3.39
C MET A 82 -4.82 -8.25 -3.37
N PRO A 83 -5.19 -8.88 -2.24
CA PRO A 83 -6.51 -9.48 -2.09
C PRO A 83 -7.61 -8.45 -2.30
N ASN A 84 -8.74 -8.93 -2.84
CA ASN A 84 -9.95 -8.12 -2.88
C ASN A 84 -10.32 -7.66 -1.47
N ASP A 85 -10.97 -6.50 -1.41
CA ASP A 85 -11.43 -5.84 -0.19
C ASP A 85 -10.28 -5.36 0.73
N THR A 86 -9.02 -5.48 0.31
CA THR A 86 -7.88 -4.88 1.02
C THR A 86 -8.01 -3.37 1.03
N PRO A 87 -7.98 -2.71 2.20
CA PRO A 87 -8.06 -1.24 2.26
C PRO A 87 -6.88 -0.58 1.53
N CYS A 88 -7.17 0.34 0.62
CA CYS A 88 -6.17 1.07 -0.18
C CYS A 88 -5.54 2.26 0.55
N GLY A 89 -5.72 2.37 1.88
CA GLY A 89 -5.18 3.47 2.69
C GLY A 89 -5.80 4.86 2.43
N LEU A 90 -6.66 5.02 1.41
CA LEU A 90 -7.30 6.28 1.03
C LEU A 90 -8.83 6.12 0.92
N TYR A 91 -9.57 7.11 1.44
CA TYR A 91 -11.00 7.32 1.23
C TYR A 91 -11.94 6.10 1.43
N ASN A 92 -11.61 5.16 2.32
CA ASN A 92 -12.32 3.89 2.52
C ASN A 92 -12.43 3.03 1.25
N GLU A 93 -11.58 3.29 0.26
CA GLU A 93 -11.49 2.47 -0.94
C GLU A 93 -10.82 1.13 -0.62
N THR A 94 -11.24 0.10 -1.35
CA THR A 94 -10.68 -1.23 -1.24
C THR A 94 -10.26 -1.76 -2.60
N CYS A 95 -9.27 -2.66 -2.60
CA CYS A 95 -8.81 -3.31 -3.80
C CYS A 95 -9.91 -4.18 -4.40
N GLN A 96 -10.10 -4.04 -5.70
CA GLN A 96 -11.01 -4.85 -6.50
C GLN A 96 -10.23 -5.30 -7.73
N ASN A 97 -10.07 -6.61 -7.94
CA ASN A 97 -9.51 -7.17 -9.17
C ASN A 97 -10.51 -7.14 -10.34
#